data_AF-A0A9Q2WGD0-F1
#
_entry.id   AF-A0A9Q2WGD0-F1
#
_cell.length_a   1.000
_cell.length_b   1.000
_cell.length_c   1.000
_cell.angle_alpha   90.00
_cell.angle_beta   90.00
_cell.angle_gamma   90.00
#
_symmetry.space_group_name_H-M   'P 1'
#
loop_
_entity.id
_entity.type
_entity.pdbx_description
1 polymer ?
#
loop_
_entity_poly.entity_id
_entity_poly.type
_entity_poly.pdbx_seq_one_letter_code
_entity_poly.pdbx_strand_id
1 'polypeptide(L)'
;MKAIFLLLLFLTAFARADEIGSQYRKQAEAGDARAQYYLADTYFSSGDSKQAALWAEKAAKGGNVDAMALLSQILFTQGDYAQAKALAQQANIAGSKRGAIMLARVLVNTQAGKTDYPQAIKLLQTATEDIDSDSAVDAQQLLGLIYANGVEVPQDDVQAAAWFKRSSALSRTGYAEYWAGMLFRQGEKGFITPNKQKALYWLNLSCTEGFDTGCEEFDALSGE
;
A
#
# COMPACT_ATOMS: atom_id res chain seq x y z
N MET A 1 5.13 27.06 -66.77
CA MET A 1 6.25 26.93 -65.82
C MET A 1 5.90 27.67 -64.53
N LYS A 2 5.66 26.92 -63.45
CA LYS A 2 6.14 27.16 -62.07
C LYS A 2 5.36 26.20 -61.17
N ALA A 3 6.02 25.08 -60.89
CA ALA A 3 5.60 24.13 -59.89
C ALA A 3 5.68 24.80 -58.51
N ILE A 4 4.61 24.70 -57.72
CA ILE A 4 4.67 24.96 -56.29
C ILE A 4 4.45 23.60 -55.62
N PHE A 5 5.57 23.06 -55.17
CA PHE A 5 5.72 21.90 -54.31
C PHE A 5 5.91 22.42 -52.87
N LEU A 6 5.71 21.55 -51.86
CA LEU A 6 5.90 21.74 -50.40
C LEU A 6 4.69 22.33 -49.63
N LEU A 7 4.27 21.83 -48.46
CA LEU A 7 4.75 20.74 -47.60
C LEU A 7 3.59 20.37 -46.64
N LEU A 8 3.17 19.11 -46.58
CA LEU A 8 2.31 18.59 -45.51
C LEU A 8 3.18 18.30 -44.28
N LEU A 9 3.16 19.20 -43.30
CA LEU A 9 3.75 18.98 -41.98
C LEU A 9 2.84 18.04 -41.19
N PHE A 10 3.14 16.74 -41.22
CA PHE A 10 2.60 15.78 -40.26
C PHE A 10 3.23 16.07 -38.88
N LEU A 11 2.50 16.73 -38.00
CA LEU A 11 2.79 16.77 -36.56
C LEU A 11 2.49 15.38 -35.98
N THR A 12 3.48 14.48 -36.03
CA THR A 12 3.46 13.28 -35.20
C THR A 12 3.75 13.72 -33.77
N ALA A 13 2.73 13.84 -32.94
CA ALA A 13 2.90 13.95 -31.50
C ALA A 13 3.55 12.65 -31.01
N PHE A 14 4.86 12.68 -30.79
CA PHE A 14 5.54 11.65 -30.02
C PHE A 14 5.02 11.77 -28.59
N ALA A 15 4.25 10.77 -28.14
CA ALA A 15 4.01 10.57 -26.71
C ALA A 15 5.38 10.35 -26.07
N ARG A 16 5.94 11.40 -25.47
CA ARG A 16 7.14 11.28 -24.64
C ARG A 16 6.70 10.50 -23.41
N ALA A 17 7.40 9.43 -23.04
CA ALA A 17 7.22 8.85 -21.73
C ALA A 17 7.53 9.95 -20.71
N ASP A 18 6.52 10.43 -20.01
CA ASP A 18 6.70 11.46 -18.99
C ASP A 18 7.63 10.90 -17.91
N GLU A 19 8.59 11.71 -17.47
CA GLU A 19 9.51 11.35 -16.38
C GLU A 19 8.68 11.01 -15.13
N ILE A 20 9.16 10.05 -14.33
CA ILE A 20 8.50 9.63 -13.07
C ILE A 20 8.19 10.87 -12.21
N GLY A 21 6.91 11.07 -11.93
CA GLY A 21 6.40 12.17 -11.11
C GLY A 21 6.58 13.57 -11.71
N SER A 22 6.75 13.69 -13.04
CA SER A 22 6.97 14.97 -13.73
C SER A 22 5.91 16.02 -13.38
N GLN A 23 4.65 15.64 -13.14
CA GLN A 23 3.61 16.59 -12.74
C GLN A 23 3.86 17.29 -11.39
N TYR A 24 4.65 16.68 -10.50
CA TYR A 24 4.95 17.21 -9.16
C TYR A 24 6.33 17.89 -9.08
N ARG A 25 7.25 17.54 -9.99
CA ARG A 25 8.67 17.92 -9.92
C ARG A 25 8.90 19.41 -9.70
N LYS A 26 8.32 20.27 -10.53
CA LYS A 26 8.51 21.73 -10.44
C LYS A 26 8.11 22.30 -9.07
N GLN A 27 6.97 21.88 -8.53
CA GLN A 27 6.48 22.35 -7.22
C GLN A 27 7.29 21.75 -6.08
N ALA A 28 7.67 20.47 -6.20
CA ALA A 28 8.49 19.80 -5.22
C ALA A 28 9.88 20.45 -5.07
N GLU A 29 10.50 20.83 -6.20
CA GLU A 29 11.77 21.57 -6.26
C GLU A 29 11.64 22.99 -5.70
N ALA A 30 10.47 23.62 -5.85
CA ALA A 30 10.17 24.91 -5.25
C ALA A 30 9.91 24.85 -3.72
N GLY A 31 9.92 23.66 -3.12
CA GLY A 31 9.77 23.48 -1.68
C GLY A 31 8.35 23.15 -1.21
N ASP A 32 7.40 22.93 -2.12
CA ASP A 32 6.03 22.57 -1.74
C ASP A 32 5.98 21.17 -1.11
N ALA A 33 5.69 21.09 0.18
CA ALA A 33 5.75 19.85 0.96
C ALA A 33 4.73 18.79 0.48
N ARG A 34 3.62 19.21 -0.15
CA ARG A 34 2.61 18.30 -0.69
C ARG A 34 3.06 17.69 -2.01
N ALA A 35 3.61 18.49 -2.92
CA ALA A 35 4.19 18.03 -4.16
C ALA A 35 5.41 17.14 -3.91
N GLN A 36 6.24 17.45 -2.90
CA GLN A 36 7.33 16.57 -2.47
C GLN A 36 6.82 15.21 -2.01
N TYR A 37 5.73 15.17 -1.24
CA TYR A 37 5.10 13.92 -0.82
C TYR A 37 4.58 13.11 -2.01
N TYR A 38 3.82 13.71 -2.93
CA TYR A 38 3.31 12.98 -4.09
C TYR A 38 4.42 12.50 -5.03
N LEU A 39 5.50 13.29 -5.18
CA LEU A 39 6.67 12.86 -5.92
C LEU A 39 7.35 11.66 -5.24
N ALA A 40 7.46 11.69 -3.92
CA ALA A 40 7.99 10.57 -3.14
C ALA A 40 7.16 9.30 -3.30
N ASP A 41 5.83 9.42 -3.20
CA ASP A 41 4.88 8.32 -3.37
C ASP A 41 4.95 7.71 -4.79
N THR A 42 5.12 8.57 -5.80
CA THR A 42 5.31 8.13 -7.19
C THR A 42 6.60 7.32 -7.35
N TYR A 43 7.72 7.79 -6.76
CA TYR A 43 8.98 7.05 -6.77
C TYR A 43 8.91 5.74 -5.99
N PHE A 44 8.19 5.72 -4.87
CA PHE A 44 8.00 4.51 -4.07
C PHE A 44 7.23 3.46 -4.88
N SER A 45 6.14 3.87 -5.53
CA SER A 45 5.33 3.02 -6.40
C SER A 45 6.10 2.50 -7.61
N SER A 46 7.09 3.25 -8.13
CA SER A 46 7.98 2.78 -9.20
C SER A 46 9.14 1.90 -8.71
N GLY A 47 9.24 1.64 -7.40
CA GLY A 47 10.30 0.85 -6.78
C GLY A 47 11.61 1.60 -6.52
N ASP A 48 11.67 2.91 -6.75
CA ASP A 48 12.85 3.74 -6.41
C ASP A 48 12.74 4.24 -4.97
N SER A 49 12.94 3.32 -4.02
CA SER A 49 12.88 3.63 -2.59
C SER A 49 13.89 4.69 -2.14
N LYS A 50 14.98 4.88 -2.90
CA LYS A 50 16.01 5.87 -2.59
C LYS A 50 15.52 7.28 -2.90
N GLN A 51 14.96 7.50 -4.09
CA GLN A 51 14.34 8.79 -4.42
C GLN A 51 13.10 9.05 -3.58
N ALA A 52 12.29 8.02 -3.32
CA ALA A 52 11.14 8.12 -2.45
C ALA A 52 11.53 8.64 -1.05
N ALA A 53 12.54 8.03 -0.42
CA ALA A 53 13.00 8.46 0.90
C ALA A 53 13.49 9.92 0.88
N LEU A 54 14.29 10.30 -0.12
CA LEU A 54 14.84 11.65 -0.24
C LEU A 54 13.72 12.71 -0.34
N TRP A 55 12.70 12.47 -1.15
CA TRP A 55 11.59 13.41 -1.30
C TRP A 55 10.64 13.40 -0.10
N ALA A 56 10.39 12.22 0.50
CA ALA A 56 9.57 12.12 1.69
C ALA A 56 10.24 12.80 2.90
N GLU A 57 11.56 12.74 3.03
CA GLU A 57 12.31 13.49 4.06
C GLU A 57 12.14 15.01 3.90
N LYS A 58 12.21 15.53 2.68
CA LYS A 58 11.98 16.96 2.41
C LYS A 58 10.55 17.34 2.77
N ALA A 59 9.57 16.53 2.34
CA ALA A 59 8.16 16.75 2.63
C ALA A 59 7.87 16.73 4.14
N ALA A 60 8.42 15.76 4.88
CA ALA A 60 8.27 15.64 6.33
C ALA A 60 8.90 16.84 7.06
N LYS A 61 10.08 17.30 6.64
CA LYS A 61 10.70 18.54 7.16
C LYS A 61 9.86 19.78 6.85
N GLY A 62 9.13 19.78 5.73
CA GLY A 62 8.14 20.78 5.36
C GLY A 62 6.80 20.66 6.09
N GLY A 63 6.65 19.75 7.06
CA GLY A 63 5.44 19.57 7.87
C GLY A 63 4.40 18.63 7.28
N ASN A 64 4.70 17.91 6.19
CA ASN A 64 3.79 16.91 5.64
C ASN A 64 3.81 15.64 6.51
N VAL A 65 2.72 15.40 7.23
CA VAL A 65 2.58 14.26 8.17
C VAL A 65 2.45 12.92 7.46
N ASP A 66 1.88 12.87 6.25
CA ASP A 66 1.77 11.63 5.46
C ASP A 66 3.13 11.21 4.88
N ALA A 67 4.03 12.16 4.66
CA ALA A 67 5.41 11.84 4.30
C ALA A 67 6.17 11.11 5.42
N MET A 68 5.84 11.37 6.69
CA MET A 68 6.39 10.58 7.81
C MET A 68 5.90 9.13 7.76
N ALA A 69 4.63 8.91 7.39
CA ALA A 69 4.08 7.57 7.22
C ALA A 69 4.73 6.83 6.04
N LEU A 70 4.98 7.53 4.91
CA LEU A 70 5.70 6.96 3.77
C LEU A 70 7.15 6.61 4.13
N LEU A 71 7.86 7.47 4.86
CA LEU A 71 9.21 7.14 5.37
C LEU A 71 9.18 5.93 6.29
N SER A 72 8.19 5.84 7.18
CA SER A 72 7.99 4.67 8.03
C SER A 72 7.82 3.40 7.20
N GLN A 73 6.99 3.44 6.16
CA GLN A 73 6.79 2.31 5.24
C GLN A 73 8.09 1.91 4.53
N ILE A 74 8.85 2.88 4.02
CA ILE A 74 10.15 2.63 3.36
C ILE A 74 11.11 1.94 4.34
N LEU A 75 11.27 2.48 5.55
CA LEU A 75 12.15 1.92 6.58
C LEU A 75 11.70 0.51 7.00
N PHE A 76 10.40 0.28 7.10
CA PHE A 76 9.84 -1.04 7.38
C PHE A 76 10.24 -2.06 6.30
N THR A 77 10.14 -1.71 5.01
CA THR A 77 10.56 -2.60 3.91
C THR A 77 12.07 -2.86 3.89
N GLN A 78 12.87 -1.94 4.43
CA GLN A 78 14.33 -2.09 4.58
C GLN A 78 14.72 -2.88 5.85
N GLY A 79 13.74 -3.21 6.70
CA GLY A 79 13.96 -3.93 7.96
C GLY A 79 14.40 -3.03 9.13
N ASP A 80 14.37 -1.70 8.98
CA ASP A 80 14.58 -0.78 10.09
C ASP A 80 13.26 -0.52 10.85
N TYR A 81 12.81 -1.55 11.56
CA TYR A 81 11.54 -1.53 12.28
C TYR A 81 11.51 -0.51 13.42
N ALA A 82 12.67 -0.18 14.02
CA ALA A 82 12.75 0.76 15.11
C ALA A 82 12.48 2.19 14.64
N GLN A 83 13.15 2.63 13.56
CA GLN A 83 12.88 3.94 12.97
C GLN A 83 11.50 4.00 12.31
N ALA A 84 11.06 2.91 11.68
CA ALA A 84 9.71 2.80 11.15
C ALA A 84 8.65 3.02 12.23
N LYS A 85 8.80 2.39 13.41
CA LYS A 85 7.90 2.58 14.56
C LYS A 85 7.88 4.03 15.03
N ALA A 86 9.05 4.64 15.21
CA ALA A 86 9.14 6.02 15.69
C ALA A 86 8.44 7.01 14.74
N LEU A 87 8.65 6.87 13.42
CA LEU A 87 8.01 7.74 12.44
C LEU A 87 6.50 7.48 12.31
N ALA A 88 6.05 6.23 12.35
CA ALA A 88 4.62 5.91 12.35
C ALA A 88 3.92 6.48 13.59
N GLN A 89 4.55 6.41 14.76
CA GLN A 89 4.04 7.03 15.98
C GLN A 89 3.92 8.55 15.84
N GLN A 90 4.96 9.22 15.33
CA GLN A 90 4.92 10.66 15.10
C GLN A 90 3.83 11.06 14.10
N ALA A 91 3.74 10.33 12.98
CA ALA A 91 2.71 10.55 11.96
C ALA A 91 1.31 10.39 12.55
N ASN A 92 1.07 9.33 13.33
CA ASN A 92 -0.21 9.07 13.98
C ASN A 92 -0.57 10.16 15.02
N ILE A 93 0.38 10.58 15.86
CA ILE A 93 0.19 11.67 16.83
C ILE A 93 -0.15 12.99 16.12
N ALA A 94 0.45 13.22 14.95
CA ALA A 94 0.18 14.38 14.11
C ALA A 94 -1.10 14.26 13.27
N GLY A 95 -1.89 13.19 13.44
CA GLY A 95 -3.20 12.99 12.80
C GLY A 95 -3.17 12.31 11.44
N SER A 96 -2.05 11.73 11.00
CA SER A 96 -1.99 10.98 9.75
C SER A 96 -2.67 9.62 9.90
N LYS A 97 -3.72 9.37 9.09
CA LYS A 97 -4.36 8.06 8.98
C LYS A 97 -3.42 7.00 8.41
N ARG A 98 -2.61 7.36 7.40
CA ARG A 98 -1.53 6.50 6.89
C ARG A 98 -0.52 6.16 7.98
N GLY A 99 -0.21 7.12 8.85
CA GLY A 99 0.61 6.92 10.04
C GLY A 99 0.00 5.91 11.01
N ALA A 100 -1.31 5.99 11.27
CA ALA A 100 -2.04 5.02 12.09
C ALA A 100 -1.98 3.59 11.52
N ILE A 101 -2.17 3.45 10.20
CA ILE A 101 -2.12 2.16 9.50
C ILE A 101 -0.70 1.57 9.55
N MET A 102 0.32 2.39 9.27
CA MET A 102 1.70 1.90 9.40
C MET A 102 2.07 1.56 10.84
N LEU A 103 1.58 2.32 11.82
CA LEU A 103 1.78 1.98 13.23
C LEU A 103 1.13 0.64 13.55
N ALA A 104 -0.09 0.38 13.09
CA ALA A 104 -0.75 -0.91 13.27
C ALA A 104 0.07 -2.06 12.65
N ARG A 105 0.58 -1.88 11.43
CA ARG A 105 1.43 -2.89 10.76
C ARG A 105 2.74 -3.16 11.51
N VAL A 106 3.34 -2.12 12.07
CA VAL A 106 4.50 -2.24 12.95
C VAL A 106 4.14 -3.01 14.23
N LEU A 107 2.99 -2.74 14.85
CA LEU A 107 2.57 -3.33 16.12
C LEU A 107 2.20 -4.82 16.03
N VAL A 108 1.88 -5.34 14.84
CA VAL A 108 1.64 -6.77 14.63
C VAL A 108 2.90 -7.54 14.21
N ASN A 109 4.02 -6.83 13.96
CA ASN A 109 5.26 -7.43 13.51
C ASN A 109 6.24 -7.64 14.66
N THR A 110 6.61 -8.90 14.91
CA THR A 110 7.54 -9.31 15.99
C THR A 110 8.96 -8.77 15.82
N GLN A 111 9.37 -8.34 14.62
CA GLN A 111 10.67 -7.68 14.39
C GLN A 111 10.71 -6.25 14.92
N ALA A 112 9.54 -5.63 15.14
CA ALA A 112 9.41 -4.28 15.72
C ALA A 112 9.35 -4.27 17.26
N GLY A 113 9.73 -5.39 17.89
CA GLY A 113 9.69 -5.60 19.33
C GLY A 113 8.42 -6.32 19.78
N LYS A 114 8.01 -6.08 21.03
CA LYS A 114 6.77 -6.65 21.56
C LYS A 114 5.57 -6.13 20.76
N THR A 115 4.76 -7.08 20.31
CA THR A 115 3.52 -6.87 19.56
C THR A 115 2.41 -6.27 20.44
N ASP A 116 1.47 -5.57 19.81
CA ASP A 116 0.25 -5.04 20.42
C ASP A 116 -0.91 -5.07 19.42
N TYR A 117 -1.46 -6.27 19.21
CA TYR A 117 -2.61 -6.50 18.33
C TYR A 117 -3.86 -5.72 18.75
N PRO A 118 -4.24 -5.63 20.05
CA PRO A 118 -5.38 -4.80 20.47
C PRO A 118 -5.23 -3.34 20.07
N GLN A 119 -4.04 -2.74 20.26
CA GLN A 119 -3.79 -1.37 19.81
C GLN A 119 -3.82 -1.26 18.28
N ALA A 120 -3.23 -2.20 17.55
CA ALA A 120 -3.24 -2.22 16.09
C ALA A 120 -4.67 -2.26 15.54
N ILE A 121 -5.53 -3.14 16.06
CA ILE A 121 -6.94 -3.25 15.67
C ILE A 121 -7.68 -1.95 15.94
N LYS A 122 -7.47 -1.32 17.11
CA LYS A 122 -8.12 -0.04 17.45
C LYS A 122 -7.73 1.07 16.47
N LEU A 123 -6.44 1.19 16.15
CA LEU A 123 -5.95 2.18 15.18
C LEU A 123 -6.59 1.99 13.80
N LEU A 124 -6.68 0.74 13.34
CA LEU A 124 -7.27 0.43 12.05
C LEU A 124 -8.77 0.68 12.03
N GLN A 125 -9.50 0.29 13.08
CA GLN A 125 -10.94 0.56 13.21
C GLN A 125 -11.22 2.06 13.10
N THR A 126 -10.48 2.91 13.81
CA THR A 126 -10.60 4.37 13.68
C THR A 126 -10.25 4.85 12.27
N ALA A 127 -9.23 4.27 11.63
CA ALA A 127 -8.90 4.60 10.24
C ALA A 127 -9.98 4.20 9.23
N THR A 128 -10.91 3.30 9.58
CA THR A 128 -12.06 2.91 8.74
C THR A 128 -13.31 3.77 8.90
N GLU A 129 -13.35 4.70 9.86
CA GLU A 129 -14.55 5.51 10.15
C GLU A 129 -14.91 6.47 9.01
N ASP A 130 -13.91 6.89 8.22
CA ASP A 130 -14.08 7.76 7.05
C ASP A 130 -13.88 6.94 5.76
N ILE A 131 -15.00 6.39 5.28
CA ILE A 131 -15.06 5.43 4.17
C ILE A 131 -14.65 6.04 2.81
N ASP A 132 -14.68 7.36 2.66
CA ASP A 132 -14.34 8.04 1.41
C ASP A 132 -12.84 8.32 1.27
N SER A 133 -12.03 7.98 2.29
CA SER A 133 -10.58 8.20 2.25
C SER A 133 -9.83 7.00 1.69
N ASP A 134 -8.85 7.22 0.81
CA ASP A 134 -7.96 6.16 0.27
C ASP A 134 -7.34 5.27 1.36
N SER A 135 -7.18 5.82 2.58
CA SER A 135 -6.62 5.10 3.74
C SER A 135 -7.55 4.00 4.26
N ALA A 136 -8.86 4.08 3.99
CA ALA A 136 -9.83 3.08 4.41
C ALA A 136 -9.59 1.71 3.73
N VAL A 137 -9.13 1.71 2.47
CA VAL A 137 -8.78 0.49 1.72
C VAL A 137 -7.72 -0.32 2.47
N ASP A 138 -6.59 0.33 2.77
CA ASP A 138 -5.43 -0.27 3.44
C ASP A 138 -5.77 -0.69 4.88
N ALA A 139 -6.53 0.13 5.60
CA ALA A 139 -6.94 -0.18 6.97
C ALA A 139 -7.83 -1.44 7.04
N GLN A 140 -8.80 -1.54 6.13
CA GLN A 140 -9.70 -2.69 6.03
C GLN A 140 -8.94 -3.94 5.58
N GLN A 141 -8.00 -3.82 4.64
CA GLN A 141 -7.11 -4.92 4.25
C GLN A 141 -6.32 -5.46 5.44
N LEU A 142 -5.66 -4.59 6.21
CA LEU A 142 -4.84 -5.05 7.33
C LEU A 142 -5.70 -5.63 8.47
N LEU A 143 -6.90 -5.09 8.72
CA LEU A 143 -7.85 -5.71 9.66
C LEU A 143 -8.23 -7.12 9.22
N GLY A 144 -8.61 -7.28 7.95
CA GLY A 144 -8.93 -8.59 7.39
C GLY A 144 -7.77 -9.57 7.54
N LEU A 145 -6.55 -9.12 7.26
CA LEU A 145 -5.35 -9.95 7.38
C LEU A 145 -5.04 -10.36 8.82
N ILE A 146 -5.24 -9.48 9.81
CA ILE A 146 -5.07 -9.82 11.23
C ILE A 146 -5.99 -10.98 11.62
N TYR A 147 -7.28 -10.90 11.29
CA TYR A 147 -8.26 -11.95 11.57
C TYR A 147 -8.01 -13.23 10.76
N ALA A 148 -7.59 -13.11 9.51
CA ALA A 148 -7.23 -14.27 8.68
C ALA A 148 -5.96 -14.97 9.17
N ASN A 149 -5.01 -14.23 9.76
CA ASN A 149 -3.73 -14.78 10.21
C ASN A 149 -3.90 -15.65 11.46
N GLY A 150 -4.69 -15.18 12.43
CA GLY A 150 -4.97 -15.94 13.65
C GLY A 150 -3.83 -15.96 14.67
N VAL A 151 -2.94 -14.97 14.63
CA VAL A 151 -1.80 -14.82 15.56
C VAL A 151 -2.16 -13.80 16.63
N GLU A 152 -2.06 -14.19 17.90
CA GLU A 152 -2.46 -13.43 19.11
C GLU A 152 -3.95 -13.02 19.20
N VAL A 153 -4.64 -13.03 18.07
CA VAL A 153 -6.09 -12.88 17.93
C VAL A 153 -6.62 -14.16 17.28
N PRO A 154 -7.71 -14.78 17.77
CA PRO A 154 -8.28 -15.97 17.15
C PRO A 154 -8.57 -15.76 15.67
N GLN A 155 -8.31 -16.79 14.86
CA GLN A 155 -8.66 -16.76 13.44
C GLN A 155 -10.17 -16.64 13.27
N ASP A 156 -10.61 -15.69 12.45
CA ASP A 156 -12.00 -15.49 12.06
C ASP A 156 -12.07 -15.14 10.57
N ASP A 157 -12.21 -16.17 9.74
CA ASP A 157 -12.24 -16.01 8.28
C ASP A 157 -13.52 -15.31 7.80
N VAL A 158 -14.62 -15.39 8.56
CA VAL A 158 -15.87 -14.71 8.23
C VAL A 158 -15.69 -13.20 8.43
N GLN A 159 -15.13 -12.80 9.56
CA GLN A 159 -14.81 -11.40 9.82
C GLN A 159 -13.75 -10.88 8.85
N ALA A 160 -12.73 -11.69 8.55
CA ALA A 160 -11.70 -11.32 7.57
C ALA A 160 -12.29 -11.09 6.17
N ALA A 161 -13.14 -12.01 5.68
CA ALA A 161 -13.82 -11.86 4.39
C ALA A 161 -14.71 -10.62 4.35
N ALA A 162 -15.40 -10.29 5.44
CA ALA A 162 -16.21 -9.07 5.51
C ALA A 162 -15.35 -7.80 5.38
N TRP A 163 -14.16 -7.78 6.00
CA TRP A 163 -13.23 -6.66 5.86
C TRP A 163 -12.62 -6.56 4.46
N PHE A 164 -12.19 -7.68 3.88
CA PHE A 164 -11.65 -7.69 2.51
C PHE A 164 -12.70 -7.22 1.50
N LYS A 165 -13.95 -7.69 1.62
CA LYS A 165 -15.03 -7.26 0.72
C LYS A 165 -15.28 -5.75 0.78
N ARG A 166 -15.22 -5.15 1.97
CA ARG A 166 -15.33 -3.68 2.13
C ARG A 166 -14.17 -2.95 1.45
N SER A 167 -12.95 -3.48 1.60
CA SER A 167 -11.75 -2.91 0.96
C SER A 167 -11.80 -3.03 -0.58
N SER A 168 -12.19 -4.20 -1.07
CA SER A 168 -12.38 -4.48 -2.50
C SER A 168 -13.48 -3.62 -3.12
N ALA A 169 -14.55 -3.31 -2.38
CA ALA A 169 -15.62 -2.41 -2.84
C ALA A 169 -15.17 -0.95 -3.03
N LEU A 170 -14.15 -0.51 -2.29
CA LEU A 170 -13.54 0.83 -2.43
C LEU A 170 -12.39 0.87 -3.44
N SER A 171 -11.96 -0.29 -3.97
CA SER A 171 -10.83 -0.41 -4.89
C SER A 171 -11.23 -1.22 -6.13
N ARG A 172 -10.99 -2.53 -6.12
CA ARG A 172 -11.39 -3.46 -7.17
C ARG A 172 -11.97 -4.72 -6.52
N THR A 173 -13.13 -5.16 -6.99
CA THR A 173 -13.80 -6.38 -6.51
C THR A 173 -12.82 -7.56 -6.52
N GLY A 174 -12.73 -8.29 -5.41
CA GLY A 174 -11.84 -9.44 -5.21
C GLY A 174 -10.35 -9.12 -5.01
N TYR A 175 -9.92 -7.85 -5.06
CA TYR A 175 -8.49 -7.51 -4.97
C TYR A 175 -7.89 -7.70 -3.56
N ALA A 176 -8.62 -7.36 -2.50
CA ALA A 176 -8.12 -7.50 -1.13
C ALA A 176 -7.95 -8.99 -0.74
N GLU A 177 -8.86 -9.83 -1.19
CA GLU A 177 -8.81 -11.29 -1.06
C GLU A 177 -7.60 -11.87 -1.82
N TYR A 178 -7.37 -11.41 -3.05
CA TYR A 178 -6.17 -11.75 -3.83
C TYR A 178 -4.90 -11.38 -3.06
N TRP A 179 -4.82 -10.13 -2.58
CA TRP A 179 -3.68 -9.62 -1.85
C TRP A 179 -3.39 -10.46 -0.59
N ALA A 180 -4.42 -10.83 0.17
CA ALA A 180 -4.28 -11.71 1.32
C ALA A 180 -3.76 -13.11 0.91
N GLY A 181 -4.31 -13.68 -0.17
CA GLY A 181 -3.84 -14.95 -0.72
C GLY A 181 -2.36 -14.94 -1.09
N MET A 182 -1.91 -13.87 -1.76
CA MET A 182 -0.50 -13.68 -2.11
C MET A 182 0.40 -13.49 -0.87
N LEU A 183 -0.07 -12.78 0.16
CA LEU A 183 0.67 -12.67 1.42
C LEU A 183 0.79 -13.99 2.16
N PHE A 184 -0.25 -14.81 2.20
CA PHE A 184 -0.11 -16.16 2.77
C PHE A 184 0.77 -17.06 1.92
N ARG A 185 0.84 -16.85 0.59
CA ARG A 185 1.77 -17.60 -0.26
C ARG A 185 3.23 -17.22 0.00
N GLN A 186 3.52 -15.92 0.06
CA GLN A 186 4.90 -15.39 0.14
C GLN A 186 5.42 -15.28 1.57
N GLY A 187 4.51 -15.01 2.51
CA GLY A 187 4.82 -14.63 3.89
C GLY A 187 5.25 -13.17 4.03
N GLU A 188 5.25 -12.70 5.27
CA GLU A 188 5.83 -11.43 5.71
C GLU A 188 6.62 -11.68 6.99
N LYS A 189 7.93 -11.48 6.94
CA LYS A 189 8.82 -11.79 8.07
C LYS A 189 8.33 -11.07 9.33
N GLY A 190 8.08 -11.86 10.38
CA GLY A 190 7.67 -11.37 11.69
C GLY A 190 6.17 -11.15 11.86
N PHE A 191 5.35 -11.35 10.81
CA PHE A 191 3.89 -11.21 10.88
C PHE A 191 3.15 -12.41 10.24
N ILE A 192 3.40 -12.71 8.97
CA ILE A 192 2.72 -13.79 8.22
C ILE A 192 3.72 -14.91 7.92
N THR A 193 3.47 -16.11 8.43
CA THR A 193 4.19 -17.32 8.02
C THR A 193 3.57 -17.85 6.72
N PRO A 194 4.37 -18.20 5.69
CA PRO A 194 3.85 -18.80 4.47
C PRO A 194 2.95 -20.01 4.76
N ASN A 195 1.76 -20.02 4.18
CA ASN A 195 0.74 -21.05 4.36
C ASN A 195 -0.03 -21.26 3.06
N LYS A 196 0.28 -22.38 2.38
CA LYS A 196 -0.35 -22.75 1.09
C LYS A 196 -1.87 -22.90 1.20
N GLN A 197 -2.39 -23.45 2.30
CA GLN A 197 -3.82 -23.68 2.48
C GLN A 197 -4.58 -22.35 2.61
N LYS A 198 -4.09 -21.43 3.43
CA LYS A 198 -4.67 -20.08 3.54
C LYS A 198 -4.56 -19.34 2.20
N ALA A 199 -3.42 -19.44 1.52
CA ALA A 199 -3.25 -18.85 0.19
C ALA A 199 -4.32 -19.33 -0.80
N LEU A 200 -4.51 -20.65 -0.94
CA LEU A 200 -5.56 -21.22 -1.80
C LEU A 200 -6.97 -20.79 -1.38
N TYR A 201 -7.27 -20.74 -0.09
CA TYR A 201 -8.57 -20.29 0.41
C TYR A 201 -8.90 -18.86 -0.03
N TRP A 202 -7.97 -17.92 0.19
CA TRP A 202 -8.19 -16.51 -0.13
C TRP A 202 -8.12 -16.22 -1.65
N LEU A 203 -7.27 -16.93 -2.40
CA LEU A 203 -7.23 -16.86 -3.86
C LEU A 203 -8.53 -17.40 -4.49
N ASN A 204 -9.07 -18.51 -3.96
CA ASN A 204 -10.37 -19.01 -4.40
C ASN A 204 -11.49 -18.00 -4.13
N LEU A 205 -11.51 -17.38 -2.94
CA LEU A 205 -12.51 -16.34 -2.64
C LEU A 205 -12.40 -15.15 -3.60
N SER A 206 -11.17 -14.70 -3.89
CA SER A 206 -10.89 -13.66 -4.89
C SER A 206 -11.43 -14.03 -6.28
N CYS A 207 -11.19 -15.26 -6.73
CA CYS A 207 -11.71 -15.80 -7.98
C CYS A 207 -13.24 -15.79 -8.00
N THR A 208 -13.90 -16.24 -6.92
CA THR A 208 -15.37 -16.28 -6.84
C THR A 208 -16.03 -14.90 -6.85
N GLU A 209 -15.33 -13.86 -6.40
CA GLU A 209 -15.79 -12.46 -6.51
C GLU A 209 -15.52 -11.87 -7.91
N GLY A 210 -14.88 -12.61 -8.82
CA GLY A 210 -14.67 -12.24 -10.22
C GLY A 210 -13.32 -11.56 -10.51
N PHE A 211 -12.32 -11.75 -9.65
CA PHE A 211 -10.96 -11.25 -9.90
C PHE A 211 -10.12 -12.31 -10.60
N ASP A 212 -10.04 -12.24 -11.93
CA ASP A 212 -9.42 -13.27 -12.79
C ASP A 212 -7.99 -13.65 -12.35
N THR A 213 -7.16 -12.70 -11.96
CA THR A 213 -5.79 -12.98 -11.47
C THR A 213 -5.78 -13.81 -10.18
N GLY A 214 -6.86 -13.75 -9.39
CA GLY A 214 -7.07 -14.66 -8.25
C GLY A 214 -7.30 -16.10 -8.68
N CYS A 215 -8.06 -16.31 -9.77
CA CYS A 215 -8.27 -17.63 -10.38
C CYS A 215 -6.95 -18.19 -10.94
N GLU A 216 -6.22 -17.38 -11.72
CA GLU A 216 -4.94 -17.79 -12.32
C GLU A 216 -3.91 -18.23 -11.27
N GLU A 217 -3.78 -17.48 -10.18
CA GLU A 217 -2.86 -17.83 -9.10
C GLU A 217 -3.37 -18.99 -8.23
N PHE A 218 -4.69 -19.19 -8.15
CA PHE A 218 -5.28 -20.37 -7.52
C PHE A 218 -4.90 -21.63 -8.31
N ASP A 219 -5.14 -21.64 -9.62
CA ASP A 219 -4.84 -22.76 -10.53
C ASP A 219 -3.33 -23.08 -10.52
N ALA A 220 -2.51 -22.04 -10.64
CA ALA A 220 -1.05 -22.19 -10.59
C ALA A 220 -0.55 -22.78 -9.26
N LEU A 221 -1.22 -22.47 -8.14
CA LEU A 221 -0.85 -22.96 -6.81
C LEU A 221 -1.47 -24.34 -6.48
N SER A 222 -2.65 -24.65 -7.01
CA SER A 222 -3.33 -25.94 -6.85
C SER A 222 -2.65 -27.03 -7.69
N GLY A 223 -2.07 -26.65 -8.82
CA GLY A 223 -1.46 -27.57 -9.80
C GLY A 223 -2.49 -28.13 -10.79
N GLU A 224 -3.60 -27.40 -10.98
CA GLU A 224 -4.66 -27.69 -11.95
C GLU A 224 -4.41 -26.98 -13.29
#